data_AF-A0AAC9NLI3-F1
#
_entry.id   AF-A0AAC9NLI3-F1
#
_cell.length_a   1.000
_cell.length_b   1.000
_cell.length_c   1.000
_cell.angle_alpha   90.00
_cell.angle_beta   90.00
_cell.angle_gamma   90.00
#
_symmetry.space_group_name_H-M   'P 1'
#
loop_
_entity.id
_entity.type
_entity.pdbx_description
1 polymer ?
#
loop_
_entity_poly.entity_id
_entity_poly.type
_entity_poly.pdbx_seq_one_letter_code
_entity_poly.pdbx_strand_id
1 'polypeptide(L)'
;MINDDVHTLGMFADKAFDEGDIDTLHKIAEDCLNRVETGKYNRLEKGILAYHGATSYSNYIHLKYKGLLIYSEKSNNEEDFEMCLLLFRLSIENLTSYQERDEIKEDSEESYHLGNYLLMAYTNYANVLNTCGRIIKALSYLKIGVGSGFPMAIGNFAGFLMDYASLDYDNGHRSVLANESYQLLKEVLEFNDIEEYATEHYKSLKASLKQWYPIEYLEKPYEFEEYSLGDSDDEINYRKWCIKNTLFLNTLNDAFPYSISAHDILHLPNIITKIDEGPRFHGLFNQIKQEYVSARFMIFDAISFQGSHFSDRDVHLVNTLDYPVYGISIEKLKYAYRSLYSLFDRISFFINDYFEIGIKERDVSYRTIWQDKVRKGKNSYNLKVDLKNRMTEKDTFNLPLIGLYWLCKDIGKQKVEHHYIEPAIVHISKIRHHLEHRYLKVHDTLLYPITEELRENKDDPLAYSITVDEFNDAAMKLLSYVREGIILLTMGVHVEELRKKSASDGLIMPMHMDQYDDDWKQLN
;
A
#
# COMPACT_ATOMS: atom_id res chain seq x y z
N MET A 1 -15.37 16.97 -27.32
CA MET A 1 -15.89 15.79 -28.06
C MET A 1 -14.79 14.74 -28.05
N ILE A 2 -15.09 13.57 -27.48
CA ILE A 2 -14.17 12.43 -27.38
C ILE A 2 -14.08 11.75 -28.75
N ASN A 3 -12.90 11.31 -29.15
CA ASN A 3 -12.68 10.57 -30.39
C ASN A 3 -13.56 9.30 -30.48
N ASP A 4 -14.25 9.08 -31.61
CA ASP A 4 -15.14 7.93 -31.86
C ASP A 4 -14.42 6.56 -31.66
N ASP A 5 -13.12 6.50 -31.94
CA ASP A 5 -12.29 5.30 -31.72
C ASP A 5 -12.09 4.95 -30.24
N VAL A 6 -12.33 5.90 -29.33
CA VAL A 6 -12.28 5.70 -27.86
C VAL A 6 -13.65 5.25 -27.38
N HIS A 7 -14.72 5.85 -27.91
CA HIS A 7 -16.10 5.51 -27.55
C HIS A 7 -16.48 4.08 -27.99
N THR A 8 -16.05 3.66 -29.18
CA THR A 8 -16.37 2.33 -29.71
C THR A 8 -15.60 1.20 -29.03
N LEU A 9 -14.46 1.50 -28.39
CA LEU A 9 -13.59 0.51 -27.76
C LEU A 9 -14.28 -0.25 -26.63
N GLY A 10 -14.99 0.45 -25.74
CA GLY A 10 -15.72 -0.18 -24.63
C GLY A 10 -16.72 -1.21 -25.13
N MET A 11 -17.49 -0.88 -26.17
CA MET A 11 -18.46 -1.80 -26.78
C MET A 11 -17.81 -3.07 -27.37
N PHE A 12 -16.61 -2.93 -27.96
CA PHE A 12 -15.88 -4.10 -28.46
C PHE A 12 -15.33 -4.97 -27.31
N ALA A 13 -14.86 -4.35 -26.23
CA ALA A 13 -14.38 -5.06 -25.04
C ALA A 13 -15.52 -5.82 -24.35
N ASP A 14 -16.69 -5.19 -24.18
CA ASP A 14 -17.87 -5.81 -23.58
C ASP A 14 -18.33 -7.01 -24.42
N LYS A 15 -18.41 -6.85 -25.74
CA LYS A 15 -18.74 -7.94 -26.66
C LYS A 15 -17.74 -9.11 -26.57
N ALA A 16 -16.44 -8.82 -26.53
CA ALA A 16 -15.42 -9.85 -26.41
C ALA A 16 -15.53 -10.61 -25.09
N PHE A 17 -15.88 -9.92 -24.00
CA PHE A 17 -16.14 -10.56 -22.71
C PHE A 17 -17.38 -11.46 -22.75
N ASP A 18 -18.50 -10.97 -23.30
CA ASP A 18 -19.74 -11.74 -23.44
C ASP A 18 -19.56 -13.01 -24.29
N GLU A 19 -18.72 -12.93 -25.34
CA GLU A 19 -18.40 -14.05 -26.23
C GLU A 19 -17.30 -14.98 -25.66
N GLY A 20 -16.67 -14.62 -24.54
CA GLY A 20 -15.55 -15.35 -23.95
C GLY A 20 -14.27 -15.32 -24.79
N ASP A 21 -14.11 -14.32 -25.65
CA ASP A 21 -12.96 -14.15 -26.55
C ASP A 21 -11.76 -13.55 -25.82
N ILE A 22 -11.01 -14.43 -25.16
CA ILE A 22 -9.82 -14.09 -24.38
C ILE A 22 -8.69 -13.49 -25.22
N ASP A 23 -8.58 -13.86 -26.50
CA ASP A 23 -7.52 -13.39 -27.39
C ASP A 23 -7.77 -11.93 -27.79
N THR A 24 -9.03 -11.59 -28.09
CA THR A 24 -9.43 -10.20 -28.37
C THR A 24 -9.27 -9.32 -27.13
N LEU A 25 -9.68 -9.79 -25.94
CA LEU A 25 -9.50 -9.02 -24.69
C LEU A 25 -8.03 -8.71 -24.38
N HIS A 26 -7.15 -9.70 -24.55
CA HIS A 26 -5.72 -9.52 -24.36
C HIS A 26 -5.15 -8.50 -25.35
N LYS A 27 -5.51 -8.63 -26.63
CA LYS A 27 -5.06 -7.73 -27.69
C LYS A 27 -5.53 -6.28 -27.49
N ILE A 28 -6.78 -6.09 -27.06
CA ILE A 28 -7.33 -4.76 -26.75
C ILE A 28 -6.42 -4.04 -25.73
N ALA A 29 -6.00 -4.73 -24.67
CA ALA A 29 -5.18 -4.13 -23.63
C ALA A 29 -3.79 -3.70 -24.13
N GLU A 30 -3.11 -4.56 -24.91
CA GLU A 30 -1.82 -4.23 -25.52
C GLU A 30 -1.94 -3.03 -26.48
N ASP A 31 -2.99 -3.03 -27.32
CA ASP A 31 -3.26 -1.92 -28.24
C ASP A 31 -3.57 -0.62 -27.47
N CYS A 32 -4.25 -0.69 -26.32
CA CYS A 32 -4.52 0.48 -25.48
C CYS A 32 -3.26 1.08 -24.89
N LEU A 33 -2.34 0.27 -24.36
CA LEU A 33 -1.06 0.77 -23.84
C LEU A 33 -0.30 1.53 -24.93
N ASN A 34 -0.17 0.92 -26.11
CA ASN A 34 0.47 1.54 -27.26
C ASN A 34 -0.20 2.87 -27.66
N ARG A 35 -1.53 2.92 -27.67
CA ARG A 35 -2.30 4.13 -28.01
C ARG A 35 -2.10 5.25 -26.99
N VAL A 36 -2.07 4.92 -25.69
CA VAL A 36 -1.83 5.88 -24.60
C VAL A 36 -0.46 6.56 -24.75
N GLU A 37 0.54 5.82 -25.21
CA GLU A 37 1.89 6.34 -25.47
C GLU A 37 1.97 7.25 -26.71
N THR A 38 1.01 7.16 -27.64
CA THR A 38 1.01 8.06 -28.81
C THR A 38 0.72 9.52 -28.42
N GLY A 39 1.24 10.46 -29.21
CA GLY A 39 0.90 11.88 -29.10
C GLY A 39 -0.46 12.26 -29.70
N LYS A 40 -1.30 11.28 -30.08
CA LYS A 40 -2.54 11.51 -30.84
C LYS A 40 -3.76 11.85 -29.98
N TYR A 41 -3.76 11.43 -28.72
CA TYR A 41 -4.90 11.54 -27.81
C TYR A 41 -4.62 12.58 -26.72
N ASN A 42 -5.65 13.32 -26.31
CA ASN A 42 -5.56 14.21 -25.15
C ASN A 42 -5.56 13.41 -23.83
N ARG A 43 -5.34 14.06 -22.68
CA ARG A 43 -5.25 13.35 -21.38
C ARG A 43 -6.54 12.61 -21.01
N LEU A 44 -7.71 13.22 -21.22
CA LEU A 44 -9.00 12.57 -20.96
C LEU A 44 -9.13 11.28 -21.78
N GLU A 45 -8.87 11.36 -23.08
CA GLU A 45 -8.91 10.21 -24.00
C GLU A 45 -7.90 9.13 -23.61
N LYS A 46 -6.67 9.50 -23.25
CA LYS A 46 -5.66 8.56 -22.73
C LYS A 46 -6.13 7.87 -21.46
N GLY A 47 -6.76 8.62 -20.56
CA GLY A 47 -7.33 8.09 -19.33
C GLY A 47 -8.40 7.04 -19.58
N ILE A 48 -9.32 7.33 -20.51
CA ILE A 48 -10.41 6.41 -20.89
C ILE A 48 -9.88 5.19 -21.65
N LEU A 49 -8.91 5.35 -22.56
CA LEU A 49 -8.26 4.24 -23.25
C LEU A 49 -7.55 3.30 -22.27
N ALA A 50 -6.79 3.86 -21.32
CA ALA A 50 -6.12 3.08 -20.31
C ALA A 50 -7.12 2.33 -19.41
N TYR A 51 -8.25 2.95 -19.06
CA TYR A 51 -9.33 2.30 -18.31
C TYR A 51 -9.88 1.07 -19.04
N HIS A 52 -10.27 1.23 -20.31
CA HIS A 52 -10.82 0.13 -21.11
C HIS A 52 -9.79 -0.98 -21.38
N GLY A 53 -8.52 -0.61 -21.56
CA GLY A 53 -7.43 -1.58 -21.61
C GLY A 53 -7.32 -2.39 -20.32
N ALA A 54 -7.38 -1.71 -19.16
CA ALA A 54 -7.28 -2.36 -17.86
C ALA A 54 -8.46 -3.29 -17.56
N THR A 55 -9.69 -2.86 -17.85
CA THR A 55 -10.90 -3.68 -17.66
C THR A 55 -10.91 -4.89 -18.60
N SER A 56 -10.51 -4.72 -19.87
CA SER A 56 -10.36 -5.83 -20.81
C SER A 56 -9.39 -6.88 -20.28
N TYR A 57 -8.29 -6.43 -19.69
CA TYR A 57 -7.29 -7.31 -19.12
C TYR A 57 -7.74 -7.98 -17.83
N SER A 58 -8.46 -7.26 -16.97
CA SER A 58 -9.13 -7.84 -15.80
C SER A 58 -10.12 -8.93 -16.21
N ASN A 59 -10.89 -8.70 -17.28
CA ASN A 59 -11.83 -9.68 -17.85
C ASN A 59 -11.10 -10.90 -18.44
N TYR A 60 -9.98 -10.70 -19.13
CA TYR A 60 -9.11 -11.79 -19.57
C TYR A 60 -8.60 -12.63 -18.39
N ILE A 61 -8.12 -11.99 -17.32
CA ILE A 61 -7.66 -12.67 -16.09
C ILE A 61 -8.82 -13.46 -15.46
N HIS A 62 -10.02 -12.87 -15.44
CA HIS A 62 -11.23 -13.53 -14.95
C HIS A 62 -11.57 -14.78 -15.75
N LEU A 63 -11.65 -14.70 -17.08
CA LEU A 63 -12.02 -15.82 -17.93
C LEU A 63 -10.96 -16.94 -17.94
N LYS A 64 -9.67 -16.57 -18.02
CA LYS A 64 -8.57 -17.54 -18.16
C LYS A 64 -8.13 -18.15 -16.82
N TYR A 65 -8.10 -17.36 -15.76
CA TYR A 65 -7.57 -17.77 -14.45
C TYR A 65 -8.57 -17.67 -13.29
N LYS A 66 -9.86 -17.43 -13.59
CA LYS A 66 -10.93 -17.25 -12.58
C LYS A 66 -10.66 -16.08 -11.63
N GLY A 67 -9.92 -15.07 -12.08
CA GLY A 67 -9.55 -13.91 -11.27
C GLY A 67 -8.46 -14.20 -10.24
N LEU A 68 -7.86 -15.40 -10.24
CA LEU A 68 -6.86 -15.80 -9.25
C LEU A 68 -5.44 -15.48 -9.75
N LEU A 69 -4.62 -14.98 -8.83
CA LEU A 69 -3.18 -14.88 -9.02
C LEU A 69 -2.52 -16.23 -8.71
N ILE A 70 -1.68 -16.71 -9.62
CA ILE A 70 -1.09 -18.06 -9.56
C ILE A 70 0.42 -17.94 -9.78
N TYR A 71 1.20 -18.51 -8.86
CA TYR A 71 2.64 -18.72 -9.03
C TYR A 71 2.94 -20.20 -9.03
N SER A 72 3.16 -20.79 -10.20
CA SER A 72 3.62 -22.18 -10.30
C SER A 72 4.52 -22.36 -11.52
N GLU A 73 5.27 -23.47 -11.56
CA GLU A 73 6.06 -23.83 -12.75
C GLU A 73 5.19 -24.02 -14.01
N LYS A 74 3.91 -24.39 -13.85
CA LYS A 74 3.00 -24.71 -14.96
C LYS A 74 2.19 -23.52 -15.45
N SER A 75 1.90 -22.58 -14.56
CA SER A 75 1.07 -21.40 -14.83
C SER A 75 1.53 -20.28 -13.92
N ASN A 76 1.86 -19.15 -14.54
CA ASN A 76 2.23 -17.92 -13.87
C ASN A 76 1.62 -16.75 -14.64
N ASN A 77 0.71 -16.02 -13.99
CA ASN A 77 0.02 -14.87 -14.56
C ASN A 77 0.46 -13.56 -13.89
N GLU A 78 1.70 -13.50 -13.38
CA GLU A 78 2.23 -12.29 -12.75
C GLU A 78 2.22 -11.08 -13.67
N GLU A 79 2.78 -11.23 -14.86
CA GLU A 79 2.88 -10.19 -15.88
C GLU A 79 1.49 -9.68 -16.26
N ASP A 80 0.50 -10.58 -16.20
CA ASP A 80 -0.87 -10.23 -16.47
C ASP A 80 -1.39 -9.18 -15.43
N PHE A 81 -1.18 -9.45 -14.14
CA PHE A 81 -1.56 -8.52 -13.08
C PHE A 81 -0.73 -7.22 -13.11
N GLU A 82 0.55 -7.30 -13.48
CA GLU A 82 1.41 -6.11 -13.61
C GLU A 82 0.88 -5.15 -14.68
N MET A 83 0.49 -5.68 -15.84
CA MET A 83 -0.08 -4.90 -16.94
C MET A 83 -1.42 -4.26 -16.51
N CYS A 84 -2.28 -5.04 -15.85
CA CYS A 84 -3.57 -4.55 -15.37
C CYS A 84 -3.41 -3.38 -14.38
N LEU A 85 -2.51 -3.52 -13.39
CA LEU A 85 -2.18 -2.46 -12.43
C LEU A 85 -1.61 -1.22 -13.12
N LEU A 86 -0.70 -1.40 -14.09
CA LEU A 86 -0.13 -0.30 -14.86
C LEU A 86 -1.23 0.49 -15.60
N LEU A 87 -2.12 -0.19 -16.33
CA LEU A 87 -3.15 0.46 -17.13
C LEU A 87 -4.16 1.22 -16.25
N PHE A 88 -4.60 0.64 -15.13
CA PHE A 88 -5.45 1.37 -14.17
C PHE A 88 -4.73 2.59 -13.59
N ARG A 89 -3.45 2.47 -13.24
CA ARG A 89 -2.68 3.61 -12.73
C ARG A 89 -2.52 4.70 -13.80
N LEU A 90 -2.21 4.35 -15.04
CA LEU A 90 -2.13 5.30 -16.16
C LEU A 90 -3.47 5.98 -16.41
N SER A 91 -4.59 5.26 -16.24
CA SER A 91 -5.94 5.83 -16.31
C SER A 91 -6.11 6.92 -15.26
N ILE A 92 -5.89 6.58 -13.99
CA ILE A 92 -5.98 7.51 -12.85
C ILE A 92 -5.06 8.73 -13.07
N GLU A 93 -3.79 8.52 -13.42
CA GLU A 93 -2.81 9.59 -13.61
C GLU A 93 -3.24 10.59 -14.70
N ASN A 94 -3.72 10.09 -15.85
CA ASN A 94 -4.15 10.95 -16.95
C ASN A 94 -5.46 11.68 -16.63
N LEU A 95 -6.43 11.01 -16.01
CA LEU A 95 -7.72 11.61 -15.63
C LEU A 95 -7.53 12.68 -14.55
N THR A 96 -6.76 12.40 -13.49
CA THR A 96 -6.45 13.40 -12.46
C THR A 96 -5.65 14.57 -13.02
N SER A 97 -4.64 14.30 -13.86
CA SER A 97 -3.87 15.39 -14.50
C SER A 97 -4.71 16.25 -15.42
N TYR A 98 -5.76 15.70 -16.04
CA TYR A 98 -6.72 16.44 -16.84
C TYR A 98 -7.61 17.32 -15.95
N GLN A 99 -8.12 16.75 -14.84
CA GLN A 99 -8.91 17.46 -13.84
C GLN A 99 -8.19 18.69 -13.25
N GLU A 100 -6.89 18.57 -13.00
CA GLU A 100 -6.09 19.63 -12.36
C GLU A 100 -5.65 20.76 -13.32
N ARG A 101 -5.47 20.46 -14.61
CA ARG A 101 -4.80 21.36 -15.55
C ARG A 101 -5.73 22.05 -16.52
N ASP A 102 -6.89 21.46 -16.79
CA ASP A 102 -7.82 21.95 -17.77
C ASP A 102 -8.98 22.69 -17.07
N GLU A 103 -9.41 23.83 -17.61
CA GLU A 103 -10.56 24.58 -17.09
C GLU A 103 -11.86 23.85 -17.45
N ILE A 104 -12.21 22.85 -16.65
CA ILE A 104 -13.44 22.09 -16.79
C ILE A 104 -14.57 22.89 -16.16
N LYS A 105 -15.63 23.17 -16.94
CA LYS A 105 -16.83 23.81 -16.39
C LYS A 105 -17.51 22.85 -15.41
N GLU A 106 -17.75 23.32 -14.19
CA GLU A 106 -18.60 22.65 -13.21
C GLU A 106 -19.95 22.27 -13.85
N ASP A 107 -20.45 21.09 -13.51
CA ASP A 107 -21.72 20.51 -14.01
C ASP A 107 -21.81 20.31 -15.54
N SER A 108 -20.68 20.35 -16.25
CA SER A 108 -20.65 19.95 -17.66
C SER A 108 -20.72 18.43 -17.84
N GLU A 109 -21.20 17.98 -19.02
CA GLU A 109 -21.16 16.57 -19.42
C GLU A 109 -19.74 16.00 -19.34
N GLU A 110 -18.74 16.79 -19.69
CA GLU A 110 -17.32 16.44 -19.59
C GLU A 110 -16.87 16.25 -18.13
N SER A 111 -17.29 17.13 -17.23
CA SER A 111 -17.03 17.00 -15.79
C SER A 111 -17.66 15.73 -15.21
N TYR A 112 -18.91 15.43 -15.58
CA TYR A 112 -19.60 14.23 -15.13
C TYR A 112 -18.94 12.95 -15.68
N HIS A 113 -18.59 12.97 -16.96
CA HIS A 113 -17.92 11.85 -17.62
C HIS A 113 -16.55 11.56 -17.00
N LEU A 114 -15.73 12.59 -16.79
CA LEU A 114 -14.44 12.49 -16.10
C LEU A 114 -14.60 11.92 -14.68
N GLY A 115 -15.52 12.48 -13.90
CA GLY A 115 -15.77 12.05 -12.52
C GLY A 115 -16.13 10.57 -12.45
N ASN A 116 -17.03 10.11 -13.32
CA ASN A 116 -17.42 8.69 -13.38
C ASN A 116 -16.25 7.77 -13.73
N TYR A 117 -15.47 8.08 -14.78
CA TYR A 117 -14.31 7.26 -15.13
C TYR A 117 -13.26 7.23 -14.02
N LEU A 118 -13.05 8.34 -13.32
CA LEU A 118 -12.10 8.40 -12.23
C LEU A 118 -12.55 7.53 -11.04
N LEU A 119 -13.83 7.60 -10.66
CA LEU A 119 -14.41 6.76 -9.61
C LEU A 119 -14.38 5.26 -9.97
N MET A 120 -14.71 4.92 -11.22
CA MET A 120 -14.59 3.55 -11.73
C MET A 120 -13.13 3.07 -11.74
N ALA A 121 -12.19 3.90 -12.19
CA ALA A 121 -10.77 3.56 -12.24
C ALA A 121 -10.20 3.33 -10.83
N TYR A 122 -10.51 4.18 -9.85
CA TYR A 122 -10.09 3.98 -8.46
C TYR A 122 -10.68 2.69 -7.87
N THR A 123 -11.96 2.43 -8.11
CA THR A 123 -12.65 1.24 -7.58
C THR A 123 -12.07 -0.04 -8.17
N ASN A 124 -11.88 -0.10 -9.49
CA ASN A 124 -11.35 -1.28 -10.16
C ASN A 124 -9.84 -1.46 -9.89
N TYR A 125 -9.07 -0.38 -9.77
CA TYR A 125 -7.68 -0.46 -9.35
C TYR A 125 -7.56 -1.07 -7.94
N ALA A 126 -8.42 -0.65 -7.01
CA ALA A 126 -8.47 -1.23 -5.67
C ALA A 126 -8.82 -2.73 -5.69
N ASN A 127 -9.71 -3.17 -6.59
CA ASN A 127 -10.02 -4.59 -6.76
C ASN A 127 -8.79 -5.41 -7.15
N VAL A 128 -8.03 -4.95 -8.15
CA VAL A 128 -6.80 -5.63 -8.58
C VAL A 128 -5.74 -5.61 -7.48
N LEU A 129 -5.60 -4.50 -6.76
CA LEU A 129 -4.71 -4.39 -5.59
C LEU A 129 -5.10 -5.40 -4.50
N ASN A 130 -6.39 -5.57 -4.18
CA ASN A 130 -6.85 -6.52 -3.18
C ASN A 130 -6.55 -7.97 -3.60
N THR A 131 -6.74 -8.33 -4.88
CA THR A 131 -6.33 -9.64 -5.41
C THR A 131 -4.82 -9.86 -5.30
N CYS A 132 -4.03 -8.81 -5.43
CA CYS A 132 -2.58 -8.82 -5.19
C CYS A 132 -2.20 -8.76 -3.69
N GLY A 133 -3.17 -8.87 -2.77
CA GLY A 133 -2.96 -8.82 -1.32
C GLY A 133 -2.61 -7.44 -0.75
N ARG A 134 -2.66 -6.38 -1.57
CA ARG A 134 -2.37 -4.99 -1.18
C ARG A 134 -3.59 -4.31 -0.54
N ILE A 135 -4.21 -5.00 0.43
CA ILE A 135 -5.50 -4.63 1.03
C ILE A 135 -5.50 -3.22 1.65
N ILE A 136 -4.40 -2.83 2.31
CA ILE A 136 -4.27 -1.51 2.93
C ILE A 136 -4.27 -0.40 1.87
N LYS A 137 -3.50 -0.58 0.79
CA LYS A 137 -3.49 0.34 -0.35
C LYS A 137 -4.85 0.35 -1.05
N ALA A 138 -5.48 -0.81 -1.22
CA ALA A 138 -6.80 -0.93 -1.84
C ALA A 138 -7.89 -0.16 -1.06
N LEU A 139 -7.94 -0.32 0.27
CA LEU A 139 -8.85 0.44 1.15
C LEU A 139 -8.63 1.95 1.00
N SER A 140 -7.38 2.41 0.89
CA SER A 140 -7.08 3.84 0.71
C SER A 140 -7.65 4.43 -0.58
N TYR A 141 -7.65 3.66 -1.68
CA TYR A 141 -8.24 4.09 -2.95
C TYR A 141 -9.77 4.04 -2.93
N LEU A 142 -10.36 3.02 -2.30
CA LEU A 142 -11.82 2.94 -2.17
C LEU A 142 -12.41 4.07 -1.34
N LYS A 143 -11.69 4.58 -0.33
CA LYS A 143 -12.11 5.75 0.45
C LYS A 143 -12.41 6.98 -0.40
N ILE A 144 -11.75 7.14 -1.57
CA ILE A 144 -12.05 8.22 -2.51
C ILE A 144 -13.48 8.08 -3.06
N GLY A 145 -13.84 6.86 -3.48
CA GLY A 145 -15.18 6.56 -3.98
C GLY A 145 -16.24 6.57 -2.89
N VAL A 146 -15.94 6.05 -1.70
CA VAL A 146 -16.82 6.10 -0.52
C VAL A 146 -17.12 7.55 -0.14
N GLY A 147 -16.10 8.40 -0.06
CA GLY A 147 -16.28 9.84 0.23
C GLY A 147 -17.07 10.60 -0.82
N SER A 148 -17.21 10.03 -2.02
CA SER A 148 -18.02 10.57 -3.14
C SER A 148 -19.40 9.91 -3.25
N GLY A 149 -19.76 9.00 -2.34
CA GLY A 149 -21.03 8.27 -2.37
C GLY A 149 -21.17 7.29 -3.54
N PHE A 150 -20.06 6.80 -4.11
CA PHE A 150 -20.10 5.89 -5.26
C PHE A 150 -20.49 4.47 -4.83
N PRO A 151 -21.65 3.92 -5.23
CA PRO A 151 -22.19 2.69 -4.65
C PRO A 151 -21.26 1.48 -4.79
N MET A 152 -20.60 1.33 -5.94
CA MET A 152 -19.64 0.25 -6.14
C MET A 152 -18.43 0.35 -5.21
N ALA A 153 -17.95 1.56 -4.91
CA ALA A 153 -16.86 1.72 -3.95
C ALA A 153 -17.31 1.41 -2.52
N ILE A 154 -18.52 1.80 -2.11
CA ILE A 154 -19.09 1.51 -0.79
C ILE A 154 -19.21 0.01 -0.58
N GLY A 155 -19.84 -0.70 -1.53
CA GLY A 155 -20.01 -2.15 -1.45
C GLY A 155 -18.69 -2.91 -1.46
N ASN A 156 -17.74 -2.52 -2.33
CA ASN A 156 -16.40 -3.13 -2.35
C ASN A 156 -15.61 -2.84 -1.07
N PHE A 157 -15.71 -1.62 -0.53
CA PHE A 157 -15.05 -1.26 0.74
C PHE A 157 -15.59 -2.13 1.87
N ALA A 158 -16.91 -2.32 1.93
CA ALA A 158 -17.53 -3.21 2.90
C ALA A 158 -17.03 -4.65 2.77
N GLY A 159 -16.94 -5.18 1.55
CA GLY A 159 -16.35 -6.50 1.28
C GLY A 159 -14.89 -6.59 1.75
N PHE A 160 -14.07 -5.58 1.47
CA PHE A 160 -12.66 -5.59 1.86
C PHE A 160 -12.49 -5.46 3.38
N LEU A 161 -13.39 -4.78 4.09
CA LEU A 161 -13.39 -4.80 5.56
C LEU A 161 -13.68 -6.20 6.10
N MET A 162 -14.52 -7.01 5.43
CA MET A 162 -14.72 -8.42 5.81
C MET A 162 -13.45 -9.24 5.59
N ASP A 163 -12.81 -9.08 4.43
CA ASP A 163 -11.53 -9.75 4.13
C ASP A 163 -10.47 -9.35 5.16
N TYR A 164 -10.36 -8.05 5.48
CA TYR A 164 -9.42 -7.53 6.45
C TYR A 164 -9.69 -8.07 7.87
N ALA A 165 -10.96 -8.13 8.27
CA ALA A 165 -11.39 -8.76 9.52
C ALA A 165 -11.15 -10.28 9.56
N SER A 166 -10.99 -10.95 8.42
CA SER A 166 -10.62 -12.37 8.40
C SER A 166 -9.13 -12.60 8.62
N LEU A 167 -8.31 -11.58 8.33
CA LEU A 167 -6.84 -11.61 8.40
C LEU A 167 -6.27 -11.03 9.70
N ASP A 168 -7.06 -10.21 10.41
CA ASP A 168 -6.68 -9.64 11.71
C ASP A 168 -6.67 -10.72 12.81
N TYR A 169 -5.65 -10.71 13.67
CA TYR A 169 -5.52 -11.66 14.76
C TYR A 169 -6.34 -11.26 16.00
N ASP A 170 -6.77 -10.00 16.11
CA ASP A 170 -7.49 -9.47 17.27
C ASP A 170 -9.02 -9.57 17.09
N ASN A 171 -9.67 -10.41 17.89
CA ASN A 171 -11.12 -10.64 17.76
C ASN A 171 -11.99 -9.40 18.01
N GLY A 172 -11.52 -8.44 18.80
CA GLY A 172 -12.22 -7.17 19.00
C GLY A 172 -12.23 -6.36 17.71
N HIS A 173 -11.05 -6.17 17.10
CA HIS A 173 -10.91 -5.49 15.81
C HIS A 173 -11.72 -6.16 14.71
N ARG A 174 -11.67 -7.50 14.63
CA ARG A 174 -12.46 -8.28 13.66
C ARG A 174 -13.96 -7.98 13.78
N SER A 175 -14.46 -7.90 15.01
CA SER A 175 -15.88 -7.62 15.28
C SER A 175 -16.26 -6.19 14.87
N VAL A 176 -15.41 -5.21 15.18
CA VAL A 176 -15.60 -3.79 14.79
C VAL A 176 -15.63 -3.62 13.27
N LEU A 177 -14.65 -4.20 12.56
CA LEU A 177 -14.58 -4.16 11.10
C LEU A 177 -15.79 -4.86 10.45
N ALA A 178 -16.24 -5.98 11.02
CA ALA A 178 -17.43 -6.70 10.56
C ALA A 178 -18.72 -5.90 10.77
N ASN A 179 -18.85 -5.18 11.89
CA ASN A 179 -19.99 -4.30 12.13
C ASN A 179 -20.03 -3.15 11.10
N GLU A 180 -18.91 -2.49 10.88
CA GLU A 180 -18.80 -1.39 9.90
C GLU A 180 -19.13 -1.87 8.49
N SER A 181 -18.58 -3.02 8.08
CA SER A 181 -18.95 -3.69 6.83
C SER A 181 -20.46 -3.91 6.71
N TYR A 182 -21.12 -4.36 7.79
CA TYR A 182 -22.56 -4.56 7.78
C TYR A 182 -23.35 -3.25 7.59
N GLN A 183 -22.91 -2.14 8.19
CA GLN A 183 -23.57 -0.84 8.00
C GLN A 183 -23.44 -0.36 6.56
N LEU A 184 -22.24 -0.44 5.98
CA LEU A 184 -21.99 -0.07 4.59
C LEU A 184 -22.77 -0.96 3.61
N LEU A 185 -22.92 -2.25 3.91
CA LEU A 185 -23.77 -3.16 3.11
C LEU A 185 -25.26 -2.83 3.26
N LYS A 186 -25.71 -2.26 4.39
CA LYS A 186 -27.08 -1.74 4.51
C LYS A 186 -27.25 -0.50 3.64
N GLU A 187 -26.33 0.45 3.75
CA GLU A 187 -26.33 1.69 2.98
C GLU A 187 -26.33 1.42 1.47
N VAL A 188 -25.38 0.61 0.98
CA VAL A 188 -25.25 0.35 -0.47
C VAL A 188 -26.50 -0.32 -1.04
N LEU A 189 -27.19 -1.17 -0.27
CA LEU A 189 -28.41 -1.86 -0.72
C LEU A 189 -29.66 -0.96 -0.75
N GLU A 190 -29.57 0.30 -0.31
CA GLU A 190 -30.63 1.30 -0.44
C GLU A 190 -30.56 2.06 -1.77
N PHE A 191 -29.46 1.96 -2.51
CA PHE A 191 -29.34 2.55 -3.84
C PHE A 191 -30.12 1.74 -4.89
N ASN A 192 -30.84 2.44 -5.77
CA ASN A 192 -31.68 1.80 -6.80
C ASN A 192 -30.92 1.45 -8.08
N ASP A 193 -29.77 2.10 -8.34
CA ASP A 193 -29.06 2.06 -9.62
C ASP A 193 -27.79 1.19 -9.59
N ILE A 194 -27.81 0.10 -8.80
CA ILE A 194 -26.71 -0.88 -8.77
C ILE A 194 -27.04 -2.04 -9.70
N GLU A 195 -26.04 -2.51 -10.45
CA GLU A 195 -26.17 -3.70 -11.29
C GLU A 195 -26.65 -4.93 -10.49
N GLU A 196 -27.43 -5.80 -11.13
CA GLU A 196 -28.07 -6.95 -10.48
C GLU A 196 -27.04 -7.90 -9.85
N TYR A 197 -25.96 -8.21 -10.57
CA TYR A 197 -24.88 -9.06 -10.07
C TYR A 197 -24.21 -8.50 -8.80
N ALA A 198 -23.91 -7.20 -8.78
CA ALA A 198 -23.31 -6.55 -7.61
C ALA A 198 -24.30 -6.53 -6.43
N THR A 199 -25.58 -6.27 -6.70
CA THR A 199 -26.63 -6.33 -5.68
C THR A 199 -26.75 -7.71 -5.03
N GLU A 200 -26.72 -8.78 -5.84
CA GLU A 200 -26.72 -10.16 -5.34
C GLU A 200 -25.47 -10.48 -4.50
N HIS A 201 -24.30 -10.03 -4.96
CA HIS A 201 -23.05 -10.17 -4.23
C HIS A 201 -23.11 -9.51 -2.85
N TYR A 202 -23.54 -8.24 -2.75
CA TYR A 202 -23.65 -7.53 -1.48
C TYR A 202 -24.70 -8.14 -0.54
N LYS A 203 -25.82 -8.65 -1.08
CA LYS A 203 -26.79 -9.43 -0.29
C LYS A 203 -26.16 -10.69 0.29
N SER A 204 -25.32 -11.39 -0.48
CA SER A 204 -24.60 -12.58 -0.03
C SER A 204 -23.58 -12.27 1.07
N LEU A 205 -22.80 -11.19 0.92
CA LEU A 205 -21.87 -10.72 1.96
C LEU A 205 -22.61 -10.39 3.26
N LYS A 206 -23.70 -9.62 3.16
CA LYS A 206 -24.55 -9.27 4.31
C LYS A 206 -25.15 -10.51 4.99
N ALA A 207 -25.59 -11.49 4.20
CA ALA A 207 -26.09 -12.75 4.73
C ALA A 207 -24.99 -13.57 5.42
N SER A 208 -23.77 -13.55 4.88
CA SER A 208 -22.61 -14.21 5.46
C SER A 208 -22.31 -13.65 6.84
N LEU A 209 -22.23 -12.32 7.01
CA LEU A 209 -22.00 -11.68 8.33
C LEU A 209 -23.01 -12.14 9.40
N LYS A 210 -24.29 -12.32 9.03
CA LYS A 210 -25.34 -12.82 9.95
C LYS A 210 -25.15 -14.26 10.41
N GLN A 211 -24.31 -15.04 9.72
CA GLN A 211 -23.96 -16.41 10.15
C GLN A 211 -22.87 -16.41 11.22
N TRP A 212 -21.98 -15.40 11.21
CA TRP A 212 -20.82 -15.33 12.10
C TRP A 212 -21.07 -14.47 13.34
N TYR A 213 -21.97 -13.48 13.26
CA TYR A 213 -22.22 -12.51 14.33
C TYR A 213 -23.71 -12.42 14.69
N PRO A 214 -24.06 -12.18 15.96
CA PRO A 214 -25.44 -11.94 16.38
C PRO A 214 -26.04 -10.74 15.65
N ILE A 215 -27.29 -10.86 15.20
CA ILE A 215 -27.97 -9.80 14.45
C ILE A 215 -28.15 -8.53 15.28
N GLU A 216 -28.35 -8.66 16.60
CA GLU A 216 -28.50 -7.53 17.52
C GLU A 216 -27.23 -6.68 17.63
N TYR A 217 -26.06 -7.31 17.45
CA TYR A 217 -24.78 -6.63 17.37
C TYR A 217 -24.64 -5.93 16.02
N LEU A 218 -24.92 -6.62 14.92
CA LEU A 218 -24.77 -6.08 13.57
C LEU A 218 -25.75 -4.94 13.25
N GLU A 219 -27.00 -4.98 13.73
CA GLU A 219 -27.99 -3.93 13.41
C GLU A 219 -27.71 -2.58 14.07
N LYS A 220 -26.88 -2.56 15.12
CA LYS A 220 -26.47 -1.34 15.81
C LYS A 220 -25.10 -0.91 15.29
N PRO A 221 -24.94 0.30 14.75
CA PRO A 221 -23.62 0.85 14.44
C PRO A 221 -22.72 0.78 15.68
N TYR A 222 -21.47 0.38 15.49
CA TYR A 222 -20.53 0.30 16.59
C TYR A 222 -20.29 1.70 17.19
N GLU A 223 -20.45 1.82 18.50
CA GLU A 223 -20.15 3.05 19.22
C GLU A 223 -18.66 3.09 19.54
N PHE A 224 -17.92 3.96 18.84
CA PHE A 224 -16.49 4.15 19.07
C PHE A 224 -16.27 4.95 20.36
N GLU A 225 -15.57 4.34 21.32
CA GLU A 225 -15.14 5.05 22.52
C GLU A 225 -14.15 6.17 22.16
N GLU A 226 -14.33 7.34 22.74
CA GLU A 226 -13.35 8.42 22.62
C GLU A 226 -12.07 8.02 23.36
N TYR A 227 -10.99 7.85 22.61
CA TYR A 227 -9.67 7.62 23.17
C TYR A 227 -8.92 8.95 23.33
N SER A 228 -8.23 9.13 24.46
CA SER A 228 -7.44 10.34 24.71
C SER A 228 -6.33 10.50 23.68
N LEU A 229 -6.21 11.70 23.11
CA LEU A 229 -5.14 12.04 22.18
C LEU A 229 -3.87 12.54 22.87
N GLY A 230 -3.82 12.51 24.20
CA GLY A 230 -2.69 12.97 24.99
C GLY A 230 -3.05 14.12 25.93
N ASP A 231 -2.10 14.47 26.79
CA ASP A 231 -2.29 15.49 27.84
C ASP A 231 -1.71 16.86 27.46
N SER A 232 -0.91 16.91 26.38
CA SER A 232 -0.27 18.13 25.88
C SER A 232 -0.72 18.46 24.46
N ASP A 233 -0.69 19.75 24.10
CA ASP A 233 -1.00 20.21 22.75
C ASP A 233 -0.08 19.56 21.70
N ASP A 234 1.19 19.36 22.03
CA ASP A 234 2.17 18.71 21.14
C ASP A 234 1.79 17.26 20.86
N GLU A 235 1.43 16.49 21.88
CA GLU A 235 0.99 15.10 21.72
C GLU A 235 -0.34 15.02 20.96
N ILE A 236 -1.30 15.87 21.29
CA ILE A 236 -2.61 15.91 20.61
C ILE A 236 -2.42 16.24 19.12
N ASN A 237 -1.58 17.23 18.79
CA ASN A 237 -1.28 17.59 17.41
C ASN A 237 -0.58 16.44 16.67
N TYR A 238 0.38 15.76 17.31
CA TYR A 238 1.04 14.59 16.76
C TYR A 238 0.05 13.45 16.45
N ARG A 239 -0.81 13.09 17.41
CA ARG A 239 -1.76 12.00 17.22
C ARG A 239 -2.82 12.34 16.18
N LYS A 240 -3.32 13.58 16.14
CA LYS A 240 -4.22 14.05 15.07
C LYS A 240 -3.57 13.95 13.70
N TRP A 241 -2.30 14.37 13.57
CA TRP A 241 -1.54 14.25 12.33
C TRP A 241 -1.38 12.77 11.92
N CYS A 242 -1.11 11.88 12.87
CA CYS A 242 -1.00 10.44 12.60
C CYS A 242 -2.33 9.82 12.14
N ILE A 243 -3.47 10.17 12.75
CA ILE A 243 -4.80 9.69 12.33
C ILE A 243 -5.10 10.17 10.91
N LYS A 244 -4.92 11.47 10.65
CA LYS A 244 -5.23 12.09 9.36
C LYS A 244 -4.47 11.44 8.21
N ASN A 245 -3.23 11.00 8.45
CA ASN A 245 -2.37 10.40 7.45
C ASN A 245 -2.33 8.86 7.53
N THR A 246 -3.19 8.23 8.35
CA THR A 246 -3.24 6.77 8.55
C THR A 246 -1.87 6.16 8.89
N LEU A 247 -1.22 6.65 9.95
CA LEU A 247 0.16 6.31 10.30
C LEU A 247 0.32 5.44 11.56
N PHE A 248 -0.76 5.12 12.28
CA PHE A 248 -0.68 4.23 13.44
C PHE A 248 -0.60 2.76 13.00
N LEU A 249 0.25 1.97 13.66
CA LEU A 249 0.26 0.51 13.56
C LEU A 249 -0.98 -0.05 14.29
N ASN A 250 -2.14 0.19 13.69
CA ASN A 250 -3.46 -0.18 14.15
C ASN A 250 -4.34 -0.39 12.91
N THR A 251 -4.90 -1.58 12.77
CA THR A 251 -5.72 -1.98 11.62
C THR A 251 -7.02 -1.18 11.54
N LEU A 252 -7.58 -0.73 12.67
CA LEU A 252 -8.76 0.13 12.68
C LEU A 252 -8.49 1.51 12.03
N ASN A 253 -7.24 1.99 12.05
CA ASN A 253 -6.89 3.25 11.41
C ASN A 253 -7.01 3.19 9.87
N ASP A 254 -6.95 1.97 9.28
CA ASP A 254 -7.17 1.75 7.86
C ASP A 254 -8.65 1.84 7.47
N ALA A 255 -9.57 1.53 8.38
CA ALA A 255 -11.00 1.62 8.15
C ALA A 255 -11.50 3.06 8.37
N PHE A 256 -11.16 3.67 9.51
CA PHE A 256 -11.75 4.94 9.92
C PHE A 256 -10.78 5.88 10.66
N PRO A 257 -11.01 7.20 10.61
CA PRO A 257 -10.17 8.21 11.25
C PRO A 257 -10.62 8.55 12.69
N TYR A 258 -10.96 7.55 13.51
CA TYR A 258 -11.42 7.77 14.89
C TYR A 258 -10.29 7.68 15.91
N SER A 259 -10.45 8.36 17.06
CA SER A 259 -9.42 8.45 18.10
C SER A 259 -9.06 7.11 18.72
N ILE A 260 -10.00 6.14 18.76
CA ILE A 260 -9.72 4.76 19.19
C ILE A 260 -8.61 4.07 18.39
N SER A 261 -8.26 4.61 17.21
CA SER A 261 -7.16 4.08 16.40
C SER A 261 -5.80 4.75 16.69
N ALA A 262 -5.75 5.70 17.63
CA ALA A 262 -4.62 6.60 17.86
C ALA A 262 -3.48 6.03 18.72
N HIS A 263 -3.14 4.75 18.51
CA HIS A 263 -2.11 4.05 19.26
C HIS A 263 -1.55 2.84 18.51
N ASP A 264 -0.26 2.53 18.69
CA ASP A 264 0.47 1.46 17.98
C ASP A 264 0.36 0.09 18.65
N ILE A 265 -0.86 -0.47 18.70
CA ILE A 265 -1.15 -1.73 19.39
C ILE A 265 -0.77 -2.99 18.62
N LEU A 266 -0.49 -2.90 17.32
CA LEU A 266 -0.15 -4.06 16.50
C LEU A 266 1.02 -4.86 17.11
N HIS A 267 0.84 -6.14 17.35
CA HIS A 267 1.87 -7.07 17.82
C HIS A 267 1.83 -8.34 16.97
N LEU A 268 2.81 -9.23 17.12
CA LEU A 268 2.75 -10.53 16.45
C LEU A 268 1.60 -11.37 17.03
N PRO A 269 0.94 -12.20 16.21
CA PRO A 269 0.02 -13.21 16.73
C PRO A 269 0.79 -14.24 17.57
N ASN A 270 0.07 -15.13 18.26
CA ASN A 270 0.69 -16.26 18.93
C ASN A 270 1.51 -17.11 17.94
N ILE A 271 2.80 -17.31 18.21
CA ILE A 271 3.71 -18.12 17.40
C ILE A 271 3.96 -19.47 18.07
N ILE A 272 3.71 -20.55 17.35
CA ILE A 272 4.00 -21.92 17.78
C ILE A 272 5.47 -22.22 17.49
N THR A 273 6.23 -22.49 18.54
CA THR A 273 7.66 -22.80 18.47
C THR A 273 8.00 -24.00 19.34
N LYS A 274 9.22 -24.52 19.20
CA LYS A 274 9.78 -25.46 20.17
C LYS A 274 10.14 -24.74 21.47
N ILE A 275 10.12 -25.47 22.58
CA ILE A 275 10.36 -24.94 23.93
C ILE A 275 11.70 -24.19 24.05
N ASP A 276 12.72 -24.59 23.28
CA ASP A 276 14.08 -24.06 23.34
C ASP A 276 14.37 -22.87 22.40
N GLU A 277 13.43 -22.44 21.56
CA GLU A 277 13.67 -21.39 20.56
C GLU A 277 13.57 -19.95 21.09
N GLY A 278 12.89 -19.75 22.23
CA GLY A 278 12.68 -18.43 22.85
C GLY A 278 11.91 -17.44 21.97
N PRO A 279 11.58 -16.23 22.48
CA PRO A 279 10.72 -15.28 21.77
C PRO A 279 11.48 -14.40 20.76
N ARG A 280 12.41 -14.96 19.97
CA ARG A 280 13.31 -14.19 19.09
C ARG A 280 12.58 -13.32 18.06
N PHE A 281 11.47 -13.82 17.52
CA PHE A 281 10.63 -13.08 16.57
C PHE A 281 9.98 -11.84 17.20
N HIS A 282 9.54 -11.95 18.46
CA HIS A 282 8.96 -10.84 19.20
C HIS A 282 10.02 -9.76 19.49
N GLY A 283 11.26 -10.17 19.81
CA GLY A 283 12.38 -9.24 19.98
C GLY A 283 12.67 -8.42 18.73
N LEU A 284 12.80 -9.08 17.56
CA LEU A 284 13.02 -8.38 16.29
C LEU A 284 11.81 -7.51 15.91
N PHE A 285 10.59 -7.97 16.14
CA PHE A 285 9.40 -7.20 15.84
C PHE A 285 9.24 -5.96 16.73
N ASN A 286 9.59 -6.05 18.02
CA ASN A 286 9.64 -4.91 18.93
C ASN A 286 10.60 -3.83 18.41
N GLN A 287 11.78 -4.24 17.90
CA GLN A 287 12.71 -3.31 17.25
C GLN A 287 12.09 -2.66 16.01
N ILE A 288 11.48 -3.45 15.11
CA ILE A 288 10.81 -2.95 13.90
C ILE A 288 9.75 -1.89 14.26
N LYS A 289 8.89 -2.19 15.24
CA LYS A 289 7.86 -1.26 15.72
C LYS A 289 8.48 0.03 16.27
N GLN A 290 9.45 -0.10 17.17
CA GLN A 290 10.04 1.05 17.86
C GLN A 290 10.74 1.97 16.86
N GLU A 291 11.46 1.42 15.89
CA GLU A 291 12.12 2.20 14.85
C GLU A 291 11.11 2.90 13.92
N TYR A 292 10.02 2.23 13.54
CA TYR A 292 8.95 2.86 12.76
C TYR A 292 8.33 4.04 13.51
N VAL A 293 7.92 3.84 14.77
CA VAL A 293 7.29 4.88 15.59
C VAL A 293 8.25 6.05 15.84
N SER A 294 9.53 5.76 16.07
CA SER A 294 10.56 6.79 16.27
C SER A 294 10.80 7.59 14.98
N ALA A 295 10.90 6.93 13.83
CA ALA A 295 11.05 7.61 12.54
C ALA A 295 9.81 8.45 12.18
N ARG A 296 8.60 7.93 12.44
CA ARG A 296 7.35 8.67 12.27
C ARG A 296 7.33 9.95 13.12
N PHE A 297 7.72 9.85 14.39
CA PHE A 297 7.82 11.02 15.27
C PHE A 297 8.87 12.03 14.79
N MET A 298 10.07 11.56 14.40
CA MET A 298 11.11 12.44 13.86
C MET A 298 10.66 13.20 12.62
N ILE A 299 9.86 12.58 11.75
CA ILE A 299 9.25 13.25 10.59
C ILE A 299 8.27 14.32 11.06
N PHE A 300 7.32 13.98 11.93
CA PHE A 300 6.35 14.95 12.46
C PHE A 300 7.05 16.15 13.11
N ASP A 301 8.03 15.89 13.96
CA ASP A 301 8.79 16.92 14.67
C ASP A 301 9.59 17.78 13.69
N ALA A 302 10.22 17.19 12.68
CA ALA A 302 10.93 17.92 11.63
C ALA A 302 10.02 18.87 10.82
N ILE A 303 8.82 18.42 10.45
CA ILE A 303 7.90 19.21 9.62
C ILE A 303 7.10 20.25 10.42
N SER A 304 6.91 20.00 11.72
CA SER A 304 6.08 20.83 12.60
C SER A 304 6.91 21.87 13.35
N PHE A 305 8.21 21.64 13.53
CA PHE A 305 9.10 22.58 14.19
C PHE A 305 9.25 23.90 13.41
N GLN A 306 9.11 25.01 14.12
CA GLN A 306 9.28 26.36 13.59
C GLN A 306 10.42 27.09 14.30
N GLY A 307 11.25 27.80 13.54
CA GLY A 307 12.34 28.61 14.06
C GLY A 307 13.70 27.91 14.14
N SER A 308 14.60 28.45 14.95
CA SER A 308 15.97 27.92 15.12
C SER A 308 16.07 27.01 16.34
N HIS A 309 16.62 25.81 16.18
CA HIS A 309 16.92 24.95 17.32
C HIS A 309 18.26 25.34 17.97
N PHE A 310 18.42 25.11 19.28
CA PHE A 310 19.66 25.48 19.98
C PHE A 310 20.89 24.70 19.50
N SER A 311 20.70 23.48 18.96
CA SER A 311 21.79 22.68 18.35
C SER A 311 22.38 23.32 17.11
N ASP A 312 21.62 24.20 16.46
CA ASP A 312 22.02 24.84 15.21
C ASP A 312 22.73 26.18 15.47
N ARG A 313 22.74 26.65 16.73
CA ARG A 313 23.42 27.89 17.12
C ARG A 313 24.92 27.70 17.04
N ASP A 314 25.61 28.71 16.51
CA ASP A 314 27.06 28.76 16.36
C ASP A 314 27.67 27.59 15.55
N VAL A 315 26.86 26.90 14.76
CA VAL A 315 27.33 25.95 13.74
C VAL A 315 27.75 26.74 12.51
N HIS A 316 29.06 26.85 12.28
CA HIS A 316 29.58 27.59 11.13
C HIS A 316 29.34 26.83 9.82
N LEU A 317 28.38 27.32 9.02
CA LEU A 317 28.06 26.82 7.68
C LEU A 317 28.33 27.91 6.63
N VAL A 318 28.91 27.52 5.50
CA VAL A 318 29.13 28.42 4.37
C VAL A 318 27.87 28.51 3.53
N ASN A 319 27.37 29.72 3.29
CA ASN A 319 26.23 29.93 2.40
C ASN A 319 26.67 29.74 0.94
N THR A 320 26.15 28.69 0.30
CA THR A 320 26.46 28.34 -1.10
C THR A 320 25.66 29.14 -2.14
N LEU A 321 24.86 30.13 -1.71
CA LEU A 321 24.10 31.08 -2.54
C LEU A 321 23.08 30.43 -3.50
N ASP A 322 22.62 29.24 -3.15
CA ASP A 322 21.61 28.47 -3.87
C ASP A 322 20.48 27.99 -2.96
N TYR A 323 20.24 28.73 -1.87
CA TYR A 323 19.14 28.53 -0.93
C TYR A 323 19.08 27.12 -0.30
N PRO A 324 20.20 26.57 0.22
CA PRO A 324 20.15 25.31 0.93
C PRO A 324 19.46 25.48 2.28
N VAL A 325 18.74 24.45 2.71
CA VAL A 325 18.16 24.37 4.06
C VAL A 325 19.03 23.44 4.89
N TYR A 326 19.55 23.98 5.98
CA TYR A 326 20.31 23.24 7.00
C TYR A 326 19.66 23.44 8.36
N GLY A 327 19.82 22.45 9.24
CA GLY A 327 19.32 22.49 10.61
C GLY A 327 18.89 21.12 11.08
N ILE A 328 18.67 20.99 12.38
CA ILE A 328 18.33 19.70 13.01
C ILE A 328 17.05 19.09 12.43
N SER A 329 16.07 19.90 12.00
CA SER A 329 14.84 19.39 11.40
C SER A 329 15.11 18.63 10.10
N ILE A 330 15.95 19.16 9.22
CA ILE A 330 16.35 18.48 7.98
C ILE A 330 17.14 17.21 8.30
N GLU A 331 18.04 17.24 9.28
CA GLU A 331 18.80 16.04 9.66
C GLU A 331 17.91 14.97 10.30
N LYS A 332 16.93 15.33 11.14
CA LYS A 332 15.90 14.41 11.67
C LYS A 332 15.14 13.73 10.53
N LEU A 333 14.71 14.49 9.53
CA LEU A 333 14.04 13.95 8.34
C LEU A 333 14.95 12.96 7.59
N LYS A 334 16.24 13.29 7.40
CA LYS A 334 17.22 12.37 6.78
C LYS A 334 17.48 11.11 7.60
N TYR A 335 17.54 11.20 8.93
CA TYR A 335 17.70 10.03 9.79
C TYR A 335 16.47 9.13 9.76
N ALA A 336 15.28 9.71 9.88
CA ALA A 336 14.02 9.00 9.78
C ALA A 336 13.91 8.27 8.43
N TYR A 337 14.29 8.94 7.33
CA TYR A 337 14.25 8.37 5.99
C TYR A 337 15.13 7.12 5.84
N ARG A 338 16.39 7.18 6.31
CA ARG A 338 17.31 6.03 6.31
C ARG A 338 16.75 4.89 7.17
N SER A 339 16.25 5.23 8.36
CA SER A 339 15.63 4.26 9.28
C SER A 339 14.47 3.53 8.62
N LEU A 340 13.53 4.26 8.00
CA LEU A 340 12.39 3.68 7.30
C LEU A 340 12.81 2.74 6.18
N TYR A 341 13.75 3.16 5.33
CA TYR A 341 14.21 2.31 4.23
C TYR A 341 14.87 1.01 4.73
N SER A 342 15.61 1.09 5.83
CA SER A 342 16.25 -0.08 6.45
C SER A 342 15.27 -1.08 7.08
N LEU A 343 14.02 -0.69 7.33
CA LEU A 343 13.00 -1.60 7.89
C LEU A 343 12.59 -2.70 6.89
N PHE A 344 12.67 -2.47 5.58
CA PHE A 344 12.43 -3.53 4.60
C PHE A 344 13.43 -4.68 4.73
N ASP A 345 14.70 -4.39 5.05
CA ASP A 345 15.71 -5.42 5.26
C ASP A 345 15.44 -6.18 6.58
N ARG A 346 15.03 -5.50 7.66
CA ARG A 346 14.63 -6.17 8.91
C ARG A 346 13.41 -7.09 8.73
N ILE A 347 12.41 -6.65 7.97
CA ILE A 347 11.27 -7.50 7.56
C ILE A 347 11.78 -8.72 6.77
N SER A 348 12.76 -8.53 5.90
CA SER A 348 13.35 -9.62 5.10
C SER A 348 14.11 -10.63 5.97
N PHE A 349 14.84 -10.16 6.98
CA PHE A 349 15.49 -11.03 7.98
C PHE A 349 14.46 -11.82 8.77
N PHE A 350 13.38 -11.17 9.21
CA PHE A 350 12.27 -11.84 9.87
C PHE A 350 11.71 -12.97 9.00
N ILE A 351 11.36 -12.67 7.75
CA ILE A 351 10.76 -13.64 6.81
C ILE A 351 11.70 -14.80 6.52
N ASN A 352 12.99 -14.52 6.27
CA ASN A 352 13.98 -15.55 5.98
C ASN A 352 14.10 -16.56 7.12
N ASP A 353 14.14 -16.08 8.36
CA ASP A 353 14.26 -16.93 9.55
C ASP A 353 12.93 -17.65 9.87
N TYR A 354 11.81 -16.92 9.87
CA TYR A 354 10.50 -17.45 10.22
C TYR A 354 9.99 -18.53 9.26
N PHE A 355 10.19 -18.34 7.94
CA PHE A 355 9.81 -19.35 6.93
C PHE A 355 10.94 -20.34 6.61
N GLU A 356 12.07 -20.25 7.33
CA GLU A 356 13.26 -21.09 7.14
C GLU A 356 13.76 -21.15 5.68
N ILE A 357 13.69 -20.04 4.96
CA ILE A 357 14.02 -19.96 3.52
C ILE A 357 15.48 -20.39 3.27
N GLY A 358 16.37 -20.09 4.22
CA GLY A 358 17.76 -20.55 4.21
C GLY A 358 18.71 -19.63 3.42
N ILE A 359 18.38 -18.35 3.28
CA ILE A 359 19.28 -17.33 2.73
C ILE A 359 20.35 -17.02 3.77
N LYS A 360 21.60 -16.93 3.32
CA LYS A 360 22.74 -16.54 4.16
C LYS A 360 22.61 -15.06 4.53
N GLU A 361 22.92 -14.68 5.76
CA GLU A 361 22.71 -13.33 6.31
C GLU A 361 23.12 -12.19 5.35
N ARG A 362 24.33 -12.27 4.79
CA ARG A 362 24.87 -11.26 3.85
C ARG A 362 24.09 -11.08 2.53
N ASP A 363 23.25 -12.05 2.20
CA ASP A 363 22.50 -12.12 0.95
C ASP A 363 20.98 -11.90 1.18
N VAL A 364 20.56 -11.69 2.42
CA VAL A 364 19.15 -11.39 2.78
C VAL A 364 18.80 -9.98 2.31
N SER A 365 17.71 -9.87 1.57
CA SER A 365 17.14 -8.61 1.12
C SER A 365 15.68 -8.83 0.74
N TYR A 366 14.93 -7.74 0.65
CA TYR A 366 13.53 -7.75 0.22
C TYR A 366 13.31 -8.27 -1.22
N ARG A 367 14.40 -8.47 -1.99
CA ARG A 367 14.37 -9.07 -3.33
C ARG A 367 14.69 -10.56 -3.32
N THR A 368 15.60 -11.00 -2.46
CA THR A 368 16.13 -12.37 -2.48
C THR A 368 15.23 -13.36 -1.75
N ILE A 369 14.39 -12.91 -0.82
CA ILE A 369 13.41 -13.74 -0.09
C ILE A 369 12.31 -14.37 -0.98
N TRP A 370 12.18 -13.91 -2.23
CA TRP A 370 11.14 -14.37 -3.18
C TRP A 370 11.71 -15.22 -4.33
N GLN A 371 12.99 -15.60 -4.28
CA GLN A 371 13.68 -16.34 -5.35
C GLN A 371 13.79 -17.83 -5.02
N ASP A 372 13.96 -18.67 -6.04
CA ASP A 372 14.27 -20.10 -5.91
C ASP A 372 15.74 -20.35 -5.56
N LYS A 373 16.62 -19.44 -6.00
CA LYS A 373 18.07 -19.48 -5.82
C LYS A 373 18.62 -18.08 -5.60
N VAL A 374 19.72 -18.01 -4.86
CA VAL A 374 20.43 -16.75 -4.60
C VAL A 374 21.77 -16.75 -5.32
N ARG A 375 22.17 -15.57 -5.84
CA ARG A 375 23.35 -15.33 -6.70
C ARG A 375 23.28 -16.01 -8.07
N LYS A 376 24.25 -15.72 -8.95
CA LYS A 376 24.39 -16.30 -10.29
C LYS A 376 25.74 -17.02 -10.44
N GLY A 377 25.80 -18.00 -11.34
CA GLY A 377 27.03 -18.73 -11.68
C GLY A 377 27.52 -19.65 -10.56
N LYS A 378 28.83 -19.86 -10.46
CA LYS A 378 29.44 -20.85 -9.54
C LYS A 378 29.13 -20.63 -8.04
N ASN A 379 28.68 -19.43 -7.66
CA ASN A 379 28.36 -19.08 -6.28
C ASN A 379 26.86 -19.18 -5.96
N SER A 380 26.03 -19.65 -6.89
CA SER A 380 24.60 -19.81 -6.66
C SER A 380 24.32 -20.96 -5.71
N TYR A 381 23.28 -20.82 -4.90
CA TYR A 381 22.76 -21.91 -4.08
C TYR A 381 21.22 -21.86 -4.07
N ASN A 382 20.61 -23.04 -3.99
CA ASN A 382 19.16 -23.18 -3.93
C ASN A 382 18.67 -22.90 -2.51
N LEU A 383 17.46 -22.35 -2.42
CA LEU A 383 16.80 -22.11 -1.15
C LEU A 383 16.04 -23.36 -0.69
N LYS A 384 15.75 -23.41 0.62
CA LYS A 384 15.01 -24.53 1.21
C LYS A 384 13.52 -24.48 0.89
N VAL A 385 13.00 -23.27 0.69
CA VAL A 385 11.59 -22.99 0.48
C VAL A 385 11.45 -22.00 -0.67
N ASP A 386 10.65 -22.34 -1.67
CA ASP A 386 10.12 -21.37 -2.64
C ASP A 386 8.88 -20.72 -2.02
N LEU A 387 9.09 -19.58 -1.37
CA LEU A 387 8.00 -18.87 -0.68
C LEU A 387 6.95 -18.34 -1.67
N LYS A 388 7.38 -17.97 -2.88
CA LYS A 388 6.53 -17.36 -3.90
C LYS A 388 5.52 -18.36 -4.45
N ASN A 389 5.95 -19.58 -4.77
CA ASN A 389 5.02 -20.65 -5.16
C ASN A 389 4.10 -21.02 -3.98
N ARG A 390 4.68 -21.28 -2.80
CA ARG A 390 3.96 -21.70 -1.59
C ARG A 390 2.80 -20.77 -1.22
N MET A 391 2.97 -19.46 -1.28
CA MET A 391 1.90 -18.53 -0.89
C MET A 391 0.66 -18.55 -1.80
N THR A 392 0.71 -19.22 -2.96
CA THR A 392 -0.44 -19.38 -3.87
C THR A 392 -0.96 -20.81 -4.00
N GLU A 393 -0.31 -21.81 -3.39
CA GLU A 393 -0.84 -23.17 -3.38
C GLU A 393 -2.09 -23.27 -2.50
N LYS A 394 -3.05 -24.11 -2.88
CA LYS A 394 -4.36 -24.22 -2.22
C LYS A 394 -4.27 -24.42 -0.70
N ASP A 395 -3.36 -25.27 -0.24
CA ASP A 395 -3.23 -25.63 1.17
C ASP A 395 -2.34 -24.65 1.97
N THR A 396 -1.59 -23.80 1.26
CA THR A 396 -0.66 -22.84 1.87
C THR A 396 -0.91 -21.39 1.46
N PHE A 397 -2.08 -21.12 0.87
CA PHE A 397 -2.49 -19.81 0.39
C PHE A 397 -2.37 -18.76 1.50
N ASN A 398 -1.67 -17.66 1.21
CA ASN A 398 -1.40 -16.61 2.17
C ASN A 398 -1.43 -15.24 1.47
N LEU A 399 -2.63 -14.65 1.42
CA LEU A 399 -2.88 -13.37 0.76
C LEU A 399 -2.01 -12.21 1.31
N PRO A 400 -1.79 -12.05 2.63
CA PRO A 400 -0.87 -11.03 3.13
C PRO A 400 0.58 -11.19 2.64
N LEU A 401 1.09 -12.42 2.49
CA LEU A 401 2.42 -12.64 1.91
C LEU A 401 2.48 -12.28 0.42
N ILE A 402 1.40 -12.54 -0.33
CA ILE A 402 1.26 -12.05 -1.71
C ILE A 402 1.34 -10.53 -1.71
N GLY A 403 0.58 -9.86 -0.82
CA GLY A 403 0.64 -8.40 -0.63
C GLY A 403 2.06 -7.90 -0.36
N LEU A 404 2.78 -8.56 0.53
CA LEU A 404 4.14 -8.19 0.90
C LEU A 404 5.13 -8.39 -0.26
N TYR A 405 4.94 -9.42 -1.07
CA TYR A 405 5.68 -9.64 -2.32
C TYR A 405 5.45 -8.49 -3.31
N TRP A 406 4.19 -8.11 -3.56
CA TRP A 406 3.86 -6.99 -4.46
C TRP A 406 4.37 -5.64 -3.93
N LEU A 407 4.35 -5.41 -2.63
CA LEU A 407 5.02 -4.25 -2.01
C LEU A 407 6.54 -4.29 -2.27
N CYS A 408 7.18 -5.45 -2.12
CA CYS A 408 8.60 -5.60 -2.44
C CYS A 408 8.92 -5.37 -3.93
N LYS A 409 7.96 -5.62 -4.84
CA LYS A 409 8.09 -5.28 -6.27
C LYS A 409 8.05 -3.79 -6.52
N ASP A 410 7.15 -3.07 -5.83
CA ASP A 410 7.11 -1.60 -5.85
C ASP A 410 8.48 -1.06 -5.41
N ILE A 411 8.96 -1.46 -4.22
CA ILE A 411 10.28 -1.07 -3.69
C ILE A 411 11.44 -1.57 -4.57
N GLY A 412 11.22 -2.67 -5.27
CA GLY A 412 12.12 -3.31 -6.23
C GLY A 412 12.34 -2.51 -7.51
N LYS A 413 11.51 -1.49 -7.77
CA LYS A 413 11.47 -0.70 -9.01
C LYS A 413 11.08 -1.56 -10.21
N GLN A 414 10.11 -2.45 -10.02
CA GLN A 414 9.59 -3.31 -11.07
C GLN A 414 9.02 -2.47 -12.22
N LYS A 415 9.22 -2.96 -13.44
CA LYS A 415 8.75 -2.32 -14.67
C LYS A 415 7.93 -3.26 -15.52
N VAL A 416 6.95 -2.69 -16.21
CA VAL A 416 6.29 -3.28 -17.38
C VAL A 416 6.67 -2.40 -18.55
N GLU A 417 7.28 -2.99 -19.58
CA GLU A 417 7.88 -2.24 -20.69
C GLU A 417 8.83 -1.14 -20.19
N HIS A 418 8.49 0.13 -20.44
CA HIS A 418 9.27 1.29 -20.03
C HIS A 418 8.73 1.99 -18.78
N HIS A 419 7.60 1.53 -18.24
CA HIS A 419 6.90 2.12 -17.10
C HIS A 419 7.22 1.36 -15.81
N TYR A 420 7.55 2.10 -14.74
CA TYR A 420 7.53 1.51 -13.39
C TYR A 420 6.10 1.19 -12.99
N ILE A 421 5.84 0.14 -12.20
CA ILE A 421 4.49 -0.11 -11.66
C ILE A 421 4.14 0.96 -10.62
N GLU A 422 5.06 1.25 -9.70
CA GLU A 422 4.96 2.31 -8.70
C GLU A 422 5.98 3.41 -9.02
N PRO A 423 5.60 4.56 -9.60
CA PRO A 423 6.55 5.60 -10.00
C PRO A 423 7.25 6.29 -8.82
N ALA A 424 6.59 6.40 -7.65
CA ALA A 424 7.14 7.11 -6.50
C ALA A 424 8.46 6.51 -6.01
N ILE A 425 8.67 5.21 -6.22
CA ILE A 425 9.90 4.53 -5.80
C ILE A 425 11.16 5.05 -6.49
N VAL A 426 11.03 5.61 -7.69
CA VAL A 426 12.18 6.13 -8.44
C VAL A 426 12.81 7.26 -7.65
N HIS A 427 11.98 8.24 -7.24
CA HIS A 427 12.42 9.35 -6.43
C HIS A 427 12.90 8.88 -5.05
N ILE A 428 12.13 8.00 -4.40
CA ILE A 428 12.47 7.47 -3.07
C ILE A 428 13.85 6.77 -3.06
N SER A 429 14.09 5.89 -4.04
CA SER A 429 15.35 5.17 -4.16
C SER A 429 16.52 6.09 -4.51
N LYS A 430 16.27 7.15 -5.30
CA LYS A 430 17.29 8.15 -5.65
C LYS A 430 17.68 8.98 -4.43
N ILE A 431 16.71 9.41 -3.61
CA ILE A 431 16.97 10.07 -2.33
C ILE A 431 17.79 9.17 -1.42
N ARG A 432 17.34 7.93 -1.19
CA ARG A 432 18.06 6.95 -0.34
C ARG A 432 19.50 6.76 -0.80
N HIS A 433 19.73 6.59 -2.12
CA HIS A 433 21.10 6.43 -2.64
C HIS A 433 21.99 7.62 -2.28
N HIS A 434 21.49 8.85 -2.42
CA HIS A 434 22.28 10.04 -2.12
C HIS A 434 22.44 10.27 -0.62
N LEU A 435 21.47 9.87 0.21
CA LEU A 435 21.62 9.87 1.66
C LEU A 435 22.69 8.89 2.14
N GLU A 436 22.78 7.69 1.56
CA GLU A 436 23.72 6.66 2.03
C GLU A 436 25.14 6.82 1.46
N HIS A 437 25.26 7.35 0.24
CA HIS A 437 26.52 7.24 -0.51
C HIS A 437 27.00 8.54 -1.16
N ARG A 438 26.24 9.64 -1.11
CA ARG A 438 26.59 10.91 -1.76
C ARG A 438 26.14 12.12 -0.93
N TYR A 439 26.00 13.27 -1.59
CA TYR A 439 25.50 14.51 -1.01
C TYR A 439 24.07 14.75 -1.51
N LEU A 440 23.10 14.72 -0.59
CA LEU A 440 21.74 15.19 -0.83
C LEU A 440 21.64 16.64 -0.36
N LYS A 441 21.31 17.54 -1.28
CA LYS A 441 21.12 18.96 -1.00
C LYS A 441 19.63 19.28 -1.01
N VAL A 442 19.15 19.79 0.12
CA VAL A 442 17.74 20.15 0.30
C VAL A 442 17.62 21.66 0.21
N HIS A 443 16.68 22.15 -0.59
CA HIS A 443 16.49 23.57 -0.85
C HIS A 443 15.13 24.05 -0.39
N ASP A 444 15.05 25.34 -0.07
CA ASP A 444 13.80 26.00 0.28
C ASP A 444 12.84 25.97 -0.92
N THR A 445 11.61 25.51 -0.69
CA THR A 445 10.63 25.32 -1.77
C THR A 445 10.29 26.62 -2.51
N LEU A 446 10.23 27.76 -1.82
CA LEU A 446 9.81 29.04 -2.40
C LEU A 446 10.95 29.76 -3.11
N LEU A 447 12.18 29.58 -2.63
CA LEU A 447 13.35 30.31 -3.13
C LEU A 447 14.15 29.50 -4.18
N TYR A 448 13.98 28.18 -4.23
CA TYR A 448 14.65 27.35 -5.21
C TYR A 448 13.97 27.43 -6.59
N PRO A 449 14.73 27.50 -7.70
CA PRO A 449 14.15 27.65 -9.02
C PRO A 449 13.17 26.51 -9.37
N ILE A 450 11.99 26.91 -9.86
CA ILE A 450 10.86 26.01 -10.11
C ILE A 450 11.03 25.22 -11.41
N THR A 451 11.71 25.77 -12.43
CA THR A 451 11.86 25.13 -13.75
C THR A 451 13.20 24.42 -13.91
N GLU A 452 13.21 23.30 -14.65
CA GLU A 452 14.43 22.55 -14.99
C GLU A 452 15.49 23.44 -15.67
N GLU A 453 15.12 24.29 -16.63
CA GLU A 453 16.04 25.22 -17.30
C GLU A 453 16.74 26.20 -16.33
N LEU A 454 16.06 26.61 -15.24
CA LEU A 454 16.67 27.45 -14.20
C LEU A 454 17.50 26.65 -13.20
N ARG A 455 17.25 25.34 -13.07
CA ARG A 455 18.04 24.40 -12.26
C ARG A 455 19.34 23.99 -12.97
N GLU A 456 19.29 23.79 -14.29
CA GLU A 456 20.47 23.42 -15.11
C GLU A 456 21.61 24.45 -15.04
N ASN A 457 21.29 25.73 -14.92
CA ASN A 457 22.29 26.80 -14.74
C ASN A 457 22.95 26.82 -13.34
N LYS A 458 22.50 25.97 -12.41
CA LYS A 458 23.01 25.81 -11.05
C LYS A 458 23.36 24.36 -10.71
N ASP A 459 23.55 23.51 -11.72
CA ASP A 459 23.79 22.08 -11.51
C ASP A 459 25.09 21.85 -10.72
N ASP A 460 24.97 21.35 -9.49
CA ASP A 460 26.08 20.94 -8.64
C ASP A 460 26.38 19.46 -8.90
N PRO A 461 27.46 19.12 -9.62
CA PRO A 461 27.73 17.73 -10.01
C PRO A 461 28.03 16.81 -8.81
N LEU A 462 28.29 17.38 -7.62
CA LEU A 462 28.49 16.61 -6.39
C LEU A 462 27.19 16.31 -5.66
N ALA A 463 26.12 17.09 -5.90
CA ALA A 463 24.88 17.03 -5.16
C ALA A 463 23.73 16.43 -5.97
N TYR A 464 22.78 15.82 -5.26
CA TYR A 464 21.42 15.68 -5.77
C TYR A 464 20.54 16.67 -5.04
N SER A 465 20.01 17.64 -5.79
CA SER A 465 19.18 18.72 -5.28
C SER A 465 17.70 18.37 -5.33
N ILE A 466 17.01 18.57 -4.21
CA ILE A 466 15.55 18.44 -4.06
C ILE A 466 15.01 19.58 -3.20
N THR A 467 13.72 19.89 -3.32
CA THR A 467 13.05 20.83 -2.40
C THR A 467 12.66 20.14 -1.10
N VAL A 468 12.34 20.93 -0.06
CA VAL A 468 11.77 20.42 1.19
C VAL A 468 10.45 19.67 0.93
N ASP A 469 9.60 20.18 0.05
CA ASP A 469 8.31 19.56 -0.29
C ASP A 469 8.50 18.21 -0.97
N GLU A 470 9.39 18.12 -1.96
CA GLU A 470 9.75 16.86 -2.63
C GLU A 470 10.26 15.83 -1.60
N PHE A 471 11.07 16.27 -0.63
CA PHE A 471 11.60 15.37 0.40
C PHE A 471 10.51 14.90 1.38
N ASN A 472 9.63 15.82 1.81
CA ASN A 472 8.51 15.53 2.70
C ASN A 472 7.56 14.52 2.06
N ASP A 473 7.16 14.74 0.79
CA ASP A 473 6.30 13.82 0.05
C ASP A 473 6.91 12.43 -0.07
N ALA A 474 8.22 12.36 -0.35
CA ALA A 474 8.94 11.10 -0.40
C ALA A 474 8.97 10.38 0.97
N ALA A 475 9.13 11.13 2.06
CA ALA A 475 9.15 10.60 3.41
C ALA A 475 7.76 10.07 3.83
N MET A 476 6.69 10.80 3.50
CA MET A 476 5.31 10.40 3.77
C MET A 476 4.93 9.13 3.01
N LYS A 477 5.28 9.04 1.72
CA LYS A 477 5.05 7.81 0.93
C LYS A 477 5.81 6.62 1.49
N LEU A 478 7.06 6.84 1.89
CA LEU A 478 7.89 5.79 2.49
C LEU A 478 7.32 5.31 3.84
N LEU A 479 6.79 6.22 4.68
CA LEU A 479 6.06 5.86 5.90
C LEU A 479 4.90 4.91 5.60
N SER A 480 4.06 5.24 4.61
CA SER A 480 2.91 4.40 4.24
C SER A 480 3.34 3.01 3.76
N TYR A 481 4.39 2.90 2.95
CA TYR A 481 4.91 1.61 2.47
C TYR A 481 5.48 0.75 3.60
N VAL A 482 6.26 1.34 4.51
CA VAL A 482 6.81 0.60 5.65
C VAL A 482 5.71 0.16 6.59
N ARG A 483 4.73 1.03 6.87
CA ARG A 483 3.55 0.69 7.66
C ARG A 483 2.79 -0.49 7.07
N GLU A 484 2.50 -0.44 5.77
CA GLU A 484 1.84 -1.52 5.05
C GLU A 484 2.65 -2.83 5.17
N GLY A 485 3.96 -2.78 5.00
CA GLY A 485 4.83 -3.94 5.15
C GLY A 485 4.81 -4.57 6.55
N ILE A 486 4.77 -3.75 7.61
CA ILE A 486 4.68 -4.22 9.00
C ILE A 486 3.34 -4.91 9.27
N ILE A 487 2.22 -4.35 8.81
CA ILE A 487 0.89 -4.94 9.02
C ILE A 487 0.76 -6.24 8.21
N LEU A 488 1.16 -6.24 6.94
CA LEU A 488 1.13 -7.43 6.08
C LEU A 488 2.02 -8.55 6.63
N LEU A 489 3.16 -8.22 7.23
CA LEU A 489 4.01 -9.20 7.92
C LEU A 489 3.23 -9.89 9.05
N THR A 490 2.61 -9.10 9.93
CA THR A 490 1.85 -9.63 11.08
C THR A 490 0.68 -10.51 10.63
N MET A 491 -0.09 -10.07 9.63
CA MET A 491 -1.19 -10.85 9.07
C MET A 491 -0.69 -12.13 8.38
N GLY A 492 0.42 -12.05 7.64
CA GLY A 492 1.02 -13.20 6.98
C GLY A 492 1.51 -14.27 7.96
N VAL A 493 2.10 -13.84 9.08
CA VAL A 493 2.44 -14.72 10.21
C VAL A 493 1.17 -15.32 10.82
N HIS A 494 0.11 -14.53 11.01
CA HIS A 494 -1.14 -15.01 11.59
C HIS A 494 -1.76 -16.15 10.77
N VAL A 495 -1.88 -15.97 9.46
CA VAL A 495 -2.38 -16.99 8.53
C VAL A 495 -1.53 -18.26 8.61
N GLU A 496 -0.21 -18.11 8.64
CA GLU A 496 0.73 -19.23 8.74
C GLU A 496 0.58 -20.00 10.08
N GLU A 497 0.44 -19.28 11.20
CA GLU A 497 0.28 -19.88 12.53
C GLU A 497 -1.07 -20.59 12.71
N LEU A 498 -2.16 -20.05 12.13
CA LEU A 498 -3.44 -20.77 12.07
C LEU A 498 -3.31 -22.10 11.34
N ARG A 499 -2.53 -22.14 10.25
CA ARG A 499 -2.26 -23.38 9.52
C ARG A 499 -1.41 -24.36 10.34
N LYS A 500 -0.30 -23.91 10.94
CA LYS A 500 0.54 -24.74 11.82
C LYS A 500 -0.28 -25.35 12.95
N LYS A 501 -1.15 -24.55 13.58
CA LYS A 501 -2.05 -25.00 14.64
C LYS A 501 -3.00 -26.10 14.16
N SER A 502 -3.57 -25.93 12.97
CA SER A 502 -4.52 -26.89 12.39
C SER A 502 -3.85 -28.20 11.95
N ALA A 503 -2.56 -28.14 11.60
CA ALA A 503 -1.77 -29.29 11.15
C ALA A 503 -1.01 -30.00 12.30
N SER A 504 -1.03 -29.45 13.52
CA SER A 504 -0.27 -30.00 14.65
C SER A 504 -1.06 -31.08 15.39
N ASP A 505 -0.50 -32.29 15.43
CA ASP A 505 -0.98 -33.38 16.29
C ASP A 505 -0.36 -33.35 17.71
N GLY A 506 0.60 -32.44 17.96
CA GLY A 506 1.31 -32.31 19.22
C GLY A 506 0.57 -31.48 20.28
N LEU A 507 0.93 -31.68 21.56
CA LEU A 507 0.43 -30.84 22.66
C LEU A 507 1.03 -29.43 22.56
N ILE A 508 0.18 -28.44 22.33
CA ILE A 508 0.54 -27.01 22.34
C ILE A 508 0.11 -26.43 23.69
N MET A 509 1.07 -25.87 24.43
CA MET A 509 0.82 -25.18 25.70
C MET A 509 1.08 -23.68 25.55
N PRO A 510 0.22 -22.81 26.09
CA PRO A 510 0.44 -21.37 26.02
C PRO A 510 1.60 -20.95 26.92
N MET A 511 2.41 -20.01 26.44
CA MET A 511 3.38 -19.26 27.23
C MET A 511 2.99 -17.78 27.13
N HIS A 512 2.64 -17.17 28.26
CA HIS A 512 2.29 -15.76 28.29
C HIS A 512 3.55 -14.91 28.35
N MET A 513 3.56 -13.83 27.58
CA MET A 513 4.59 -12.80 27.62
C MET A 513 3.93 -11.49 28.02
N ASP A 514 4.56 -10.79 28.96
CA ASP A 514 4.07 -9.50 29.44
C ASP A 514 4.40 -8.37 28.46
N GLN A 515 3.63 -7.30 28.54
CA GLN A 515 3.88 -6.07 27.79
C GLN A 515 5.17 -5.40 28.28
N TYR A 516 5.89 -4.76 27.34
CA TYR A 516 6.99 -3.87 27.70
C TYR A 516 6.43 -2.50 28.08
N ASP A 517 6.42 -2.21 29.38
CA ASP A 517 5.80 -1.00 29.93
C ASP A 517 6.50 0.28 29.47
N ASP A 518 5.74 1.37 29.39
CA ASP A 518 6.25 2.69 28.99
C ASP A 518 7.35 3.19 29.96
N ASP A 519 7.22 2.88 31.24
CA ASP A 519 8.21 3.20 32.28
C ASP A 519 9.57 2.52 32.04
N TRP A 520 9.63 1.47 31.22
CA TRP A 520 10.89 0.80 30.87
C TRP A 520 11.55 1.39 29.61
N LYS A 521 10.91 2.35 28.93
CA LYS A 521 11.41 2.97 27.68
C LYS A 521 12.27 4.21 27.96
N GLN A 522 13.20 4.11 28.90
CA GLN A 522 14.06 5.22 29.31
C GLN A 522 15.53 4.81 29.40
N LEU A 523 16.42 5.78 29.18
CA LEU A 523 17.84 5.66 29.52
C LEU A 523 17.99 5.97 31.01
N ASN A 524 18.68 5.10 31.75
CA ASN A 524 18.95 5.28 33.19
C ASN A 524 19.87 6.47 33.50
#